data_AF-A0A9X1ZT04-F1
#
_entry.id   AF-A0A9X1ZT04-F1
#
_cell.length_a   1.000
_cell.length_b   1.000
_cell.length_c   1.000
_cell.angle_alpha   90.00
_cell.angle_beta   90.00
_cell.angle_gamma   90.00
#
_symmetry.space_group_name_H-M   'P 1'
#
loop_
_entity.id
_entity.type
_entity.pdbx_description
1 polymer ?
#
loop_
_entity_poly.entity_id
_entity_poly.type
_entity_poly.pdbx_seq_one_letter_code
_entity_poly.pdbx_strand_id
1 'polypeptide(L)'
;MKRIVLILACIYTLTGCSLDDDGASLSLSLAKITDAQMPDYFETGEVYNFPISYMPSNGCEEFYGFDVNREINGNVRHIYVFAVTARYLDRTDCDDPTEQEKELKNIVITGDENTEYVFHFWIGEENDEAQYLDITVPVGEPEATEE
;
A
#
# COMPACT_ATOMS: atom_id res chain seq x y z
N MET A 1 25.03 -54.81 36.54
CA MET A 1 24.03 -54.87 35.46
C MET A 1 22.71 -54.33 35.99
N LYS A 2 22.30 -53.12 35.57
CA LYS A 2 20.97 -52.47 35.75
C LYS A 2 21.10 -50.95 35.57
N ARG A 3 21.53 -50.46 34.40
CA ARG A 3 21.51 -49.00 34.07
C ARG A 3 21.39 -48.72 32.56
N ILE A 4 20.83 -49.63 31.77
CA ILE A 4 20.71 -49.46 30.31
C ILE A 4 19.27 -49.75 29.85
N VAL A 5 18.29 -49.10 30.47
CA VAL A 5 16.88 -49.22 30.04
C VAL A 5 16.25 -47.86 29.69
N LEU A 6 16.95 -46.74 29.92
CA LEU A 6 16.36 -45.41 29.76
C LEU A 6 16.83 -44.61 28.52
N ILE A 7 17.47 -45.26 27.54
CA ILE A 7 17.95 -44.57 26.32
C ILE A 7 17.14 -44.92 25.06
N LEU A 8 16.25 -45.92 25.14
CA LEU A 8 15.47 -46.39 23.98
C LEU A 8 14.08 -45.74 23.81
N ALA A 9 13.75 -44.73 24.62
CA ALA A 9 12.43 -44.07 24.59
C ALA A 9 12.41 -42.69 23.90
N CYS A 10 13.56 -42.18 23.41
CA CYS A 10 13.63 -40.82 22.85
C CYS A 10 13.67 -40.73 21.32
N ILE A 11 13.53 -41.85 20.58
CA ILE A 11 13.72 -41.86 19.11
C ILE A 11 12.41 -41.68 18.32
N TYR A 12 11.24 -41.63 18.96
CA TYR A 12 9.95 -41.64 18.23
C TYR A 12 9.22 -40.29 18.10
N THR A 13 9.80 -39.16 18.50
CA THR A 13 9.09 -37.86 18.41
C THR A 13 9.47 -36.99 17.20
N LEU A 14 10.18 -37.54 16.20
CA LEU A 14 10.36 -36.88 14.90
C LEU A 14 9.30 -37.34 13.90
N THR A 15 8.03 -37.37 14.29
CA THR A 15 6.95 -37.23 13.31
C THR A 15 6.97 -35.76 12.89
N GLY A 16 7.69 -35.46 11.81
CA GLY A 16 7.65 -34.14 11.20
C GLY A 16 6.19 -33.77 10.96
N CYS A 17 5.80 -32.55 11.34
CA CYS A 17 4.63 -31.95 10.73
C CYS A 17 4.95 -31.85 9.24
N SER A 18 4.39 -32.73 8.41
CA SER A 18 4.15 -32.34 7.04
C SER A 18 3.16 -31.19 7.16
N LEU A 19 3.63 -29.99 6.87
CA LEU A 19 2.73 -28.91 6.49
C LEU A 19 2.20 -29.32 5.12
N ASP A 20 1.16 -30.17 5.11
CA ASP A 20 0.22 -30.17 3.99
C ASP A 20 -0.39 -28.77 4.05
N ASP A 21 0.21 -27.86 3.29
CA ASP A 21 -0.23 -26.48 3.17
C ASP A 21 -1.44 -26.48 2.23
N ASP A 22 -2.56 -27.04 2.71
CA ASP A 22 -3.89 -26.96 2.10
C ASP A 22 -4.49 -25.54 2.24
N GLY A 23 -3.68 -24.54 2.62
CA GLY A 23 -4.07 -23.15 2.67
C GLY A 23 -4.14 -22.54 1.28
N ALA A 24 -5.21 -21.81 0.99
CA ALA A 24 -5.29 -21.00 -0.23
C ALA A 24 -4.14 -19.99 -0.24
N SER A 25 -3.26 -20.10 -1.22
CA SER A 25 -2.06 -19.26 -1.31
C SER A 25 -2.45 -17.86 -1.81
N LEU A 26 -2.21 -16.85 -0.97
CA LEU A 26 -2.51 -15.45 -1.27
C LEU A 26 -1.30 -14.76 -1.92
N SER A 27 -1.53 -14.03 -3.01
CA SER A 27 -0.53 -13.20 -3.68
C SER A 27 -0.93 -11.74 -3.56
N LEU A 28 0.00 -10.91 -3.11
CA LEU A 28 -0.14 -9.46 -3.08
C LEU A 28 0.54 -8.84 -4.30
N SER A 29 -0.03 -7.76 -4.83
CA SER A 29 0.51 -7.03 -5.98
C SER A 29 0.18 -5.54 -5.84
N LEU A 30 0.92 -4.72 -6.58
CA LEU A 30 0.64 -3.28 -6.68
C LEU A 30 -0.27 -3.03 -7.87
N ALA A 31 -1.32 -2.26 -7.65
CA ALA A 31 -2.20 -1.78 -8.70
C ALA A 31 -1.83 -0.34 -9.08
N LYS A 32 -1.92 -0.05 -10.38
CA LYS A 32 -1.61 1.28 -10.91
C LYS A 32 -2.65 2.27 -10.38
N ILE A 33 -2.21 3.33 -9.71
CA ILE A 33 -3.07 4.45 -9.38
C ILE A 33 -3.28 5.28 -10.66
N THR A 34 -4.52 5.62 -10.96
CA THR A 34 -4.92 6.33 -12.18
C THR A 34 -5.34 7.76 -11.93
N ASP A 35 -5.89 8.05 -10.75
CA ASP A 35 -6.37 9.37 -10.36
C ASP A 35 -6.41 9.52 -8.82
N ALA A 36 -6.28 10.75 -8.34
CA ALA A 36 -6.44 11.10 -6.94
C ALA A 36 -7.12 12.46 -6.81
N GLN A 37 -8.27 12.49 -6.12
CA GLN A 37 -9.00 13.73 -5.87
C GLN A 37 -8.47 14.41 -4.60
N MET A 38 -7.86 15.58 -4.76
CA MET A 38 -7.19 16.32 -3.69
C MET A 38 -7.68 17.78 -3.64
N PRO A 39 -7.67 18.45 -2.46
CA PRO A 39 -8.01 19.86 -2.36
C PRO A 39 -6.89 20.74 -2.93
N ASP A 40 -7.22 21.99 -3.23
CA ASP A 40 -6.25 22.98 -3.74
C ASP A 40 -5.23 23.41 -2.67
N TYR A 41 -5.60 23.34 -1.39
CA TYR A 41 -4.74 23.61 -0.25
C TYR A 41 -5.18 22.83 0.98
N PHE A 42 -4.27 22.71 1.95
CA PHE A 42 -4.55 22.12 3.26
C PHE A 42 -4.64 23.15 4.37
N GLU A 43 -5.42 22.80 5.39
CA GLU A 43 -5.47 23.49 6.67
C GLU A 43 -4.64 22.73 7.72
N THR A 44 -3.83 23.46 8.48
CA THR A 44 -2.98 22.90 9.54
C THR A 44 -3.81 22.22 10.62
N GLY A 45 -3.50 20.96 10.93
CA GLY A 45 -4.17 20.17 11.97
C GLY A 45 -5.39 19.40 11.49
N GLU A 46 -5.87 19.65 10.28
CA GLU A 46 -7.02 18.95 9.71
C GLU A 46 -6.69 17.54 9.22
N VAL A 47 -7.73 16.73 9.11
CA VAL A 47 -7.66 15.32 8.69
C VAL A 47 -8.42 15.14 7.39
N TYR A 48 -7.72 14.67 6.36
CA TYR A 48 -8.28 14.48 5.03
C TYR A 48 -8.43 13.00 4.68
N ASN A 49 -9.45 12.73 3.85
CA ASN A 49 -9.62 11.47 3.14
C ASN A 49 -9.62 11.78 1.64
N PHE A 50 -8.90 11.00 0.85
CA PHE A 50 -8.78 11.21 -0.59
C PHE A 50 -9.39 10.04 -1.36
N PRO A 51 -10.37 10.27 -2.24
CA PRO A 51 -10.78 9.28 -3.23
C PRO A 51 -9.61 9.01 -4.19
N ILE A 52 -9.18 7.75 -4.27
CA ILE A 52 -8.11 7.29 -5.15
C ILE A 52 -8.67 6.25 -6.11
N SER A 53 -8.49 6.49 -7.40
CA SER A 53 -8.82 5.53 -8.46
C SER A 53 -7.59 4.70 -8.79
N TYR A 54 -7.78 3.40 -8.96
CA TYR A 54 -6.72 2.47 -9.32
C TYR A 54 -7.24 1.35 -10.23
N MET A 55 -6.32 0.80 -11.01
CA MET A 55 -6.58 -0.29 -11.94
C MET A 55 -5.85 -1.56 -11.47
N PRO A 56 -6.58 -2.59 -11.00
CA PRO A 56 -6.00 -3.90 -10.73
C PRO A 56 -5.41 -4.51 -12.00
N SER A 57 -4.41 -5.37 -11.85
CA SER A 57 -3.78 -6.02 -13.02
C SER A 57 -4.63 -7.16 -13.59
N ASN A 58 -5.57 -7.67 -12.79
CA ASN A 58 -6.39 -8.83 -13.08
C ASN A 58 -7.74 -8.71 -12.33
N GLY A 59 -8.86 -9.17 -12.89
CA GLY A 59 -10.17 -9.05 -12.25
C GLY A 59 -10.39 -9.92 -10.99
N CYS A 60 -9.48 -10.85 -10.67
CA CYS A 60 -9.48 -11.57 -9.40
C CYS A 60 -8.79 -10.81 -8.26
N GLU A 61 -8.13 -9.69 -8.56
CA GLU A 61 -7.48 -8.87 -7.56
C GLU A 61 -8.48 -8.00 -6.82
N GLU A 62 -8.50 -8.17 -5.50
CA GLU A 62 -9.34 -7.39 -4.59
C GLU A 62 -8.49 -6.37 -3.83
N PHE A 63 -9.08 -5.24 -3.49
CA PHE A 63 -8.41 -4.23 -2.68
C PHE A 63 -7.96 -4.80 -1.34
N TYR A 64 -6.65 -4.73 -1.07
CA TYR A 64 -6.09 -5.16 0.20
C TYR A 64 -5.85 -3.97 1.14
N GLY A 65 -5.38 -2.85 0.61
CA GLY A 65 -5.12 -1.65 1.37
C GLY A 65 -4.25 -0.64 0.62
N PHE A 66 -4.02 0.50 1.25
CA PHE A 66 -2.97 1.42 0.82
C PHE A 66 -1.72 1.21 1.69
N ASP A 67 -0.56 1.12 1.07
CA ASP A 67 0.73 1.27 1.74
C ASP A 67 1.21 2.71 1.57
N VAL A 68 1.67 3.34 2.66
CA VAL A 68 1.97 4.77 2.71
C VAL A 68 3.32 5.01 3.38
N ASN A 69 4.28 5.52 2.61
CA ASN A 69 5.59 5.92 3.10
C ASN A 69 5.70 7.43 3.15
N ARG A 70 6.42 7.95 4.16
CA ARG A 70 6.55 9.39 4.39
C ARG A 70 8.01 9.78 4.53
N GLU A 71 8.38 10.89 3.91
CA GLU A 71 9.71 11.48 4.00
C GLU A 71 9.59 12.99 4.23
N ILE A 72 10.50 13.55 5.02
CA ILE A 72 10.53 14.97 5.35
C ILE A 72 11.84 15.57 4.84
N ASN A 73 11.73 16.59 3.99
CA ASN A 73 12.87 17.34 3.48
C ASN A 73 12.63 18.84 3.64
N GLY A 74 13.17 19.43 4.71
CA GLY A 74 12.93 20.83 5.05
C GLY A 74 11.45 21.12 5.26
N ASN A 75 10.88 22.00 4.44
CA ASN A 75 9.46 22.35 4.45
C ASN A 75 8.60 21.51 3.50
N VAL A 76 9.17 20.48 2.86
CA VAL A 76 8.43 19.57 1.99
C VAL A 76 8.13 18.27 2.76
N ARG A 77 6.91 17.76 2.61
CA ARG A 77 6.41 16.49 3.17
C ARG A 77 6.09 15.57 2.00
N HIS A 78 6.96 14.62 1.72
CA HIS A 78 6.74 13.62 0.67
C HIS A 78 5.88 12.48 1.23
N ILE A 79 4.85 12.10 0.49
CA ILE A 79 3.95 10.99 0.81
C ILE A 79 3.86 10.06 -0.39
N TYR A 80 4.47 8.89 -0.30
CA TYR A 80 4.39 7.86 -1.32
C TYR A 80 3.21 6.94 -1.03
N VAL A 81 2.34 6.74 -2.01
CA VAL A 81 1.10 5.98 -1.87
C VAL A 81 1.07 4.84 -2.88
N PHE A 82 0.82 3.64 -2.39
CA PHE A 82 0.74 2.42 -3.19
C PHE A 82 -0.61 1.73 -2.96
N ALA A 83 -1.36 1.45 -4.02
CA ALA A 83 -2.56 0.62 -3.94
C ALA A 83 -2.15 -0.85 -3.97
N VAL A 84 -2.43 -1.57 -2.87
CA VAL A 84 -2.12 -3.01 -2.75
C VAL A 84 -3.38 -3.80 -3.03
N THR A 85 -3.28 -4.77 -3.92
CA THR A 85 -4.32 -5.75 -4.20
C THR A 85 -3.89 -7.15 -3.78
N ALA A 86 -4.87 -8.02 -3.57
CA ALA A 86 -4.67 -9.41 -3.21
C ALA A 86 -5.50 -10.33 -4.09
N ARG A 87 -4.95 -11.49 -4.43
CA ARG A 87 -5.70 -12.57 -5.10
C ARG A 87 -5.27 -13.94 -4.57
N TYR A 88 -6.18 -14.89 -4.59
CA TYR A 88 -5.86 -16.29 -4.35
C TYR A 88 -5.25 -16.91 -5.62
N LEU A 89 -4.17 -17.69 -5.48
CA LEU A 89 -3.42 -18.26 -6.60
C LEU A 89 -4.13 -19.43 -7.29
N ASP A 90 -5.01 -20.13 -6.57
CA ASP A 90 -5.83 -21.22 -7.08
C ASP A 90 -7.05 -20.74 -7.89
N ARG A 91 -7.44 -19.46 -7.72
CA ARG A 91 -8.48 -18.82 -8.53
C ARG A 91 -7.92 -18.46 -9.90
N THR A 92 -8.41 -19.14 -10.93
CA THR A 92 -7.98 -18.99 -12.32
C THR A 92 -9.06 -18.42 -13.24
N ASP A 93 -10.33 -18.48 -12.84
CA ASP A 93 -11.46 -17.91 -13.58
C ASP A 93 -11.66 -16.46 -13.12
N CYS A 94 -11.03 -15.54 -13.84
CA CYS A 94 -10.98 -14.11 -13.54
C CYS A 94 -11.57 -13.31 -14.69
N ASP A 95 -12.47 -12.39 -14.36
CA ASP A 95 -12.97 -11.42 -15.32
C ASP A 95 -11.89 -10.40 -15.70
N ASP A 96 -12.18 -9.57 -16.71
CA ASP A 96 -11.33 -8.43 -17.03
C ASP A 96 -11.32 -7.42 -15.85
N PRO A 97 -10.15 -6.86 -15.49
CA PRO A 97 -10.09 -5.85 -14.45
C PRO A 97 -10.83 -4.58 -14.88
N THR A 98 -11.52 -3.97 -13.93
CA THR A 98 -12.13 -2.64 -14.09
C THR A 98 -11.49 -1.67 -13.11
N GLU A 99 -11.53 -0.37 -13.45
CA GLU A 99 -11.13 0.67 -12.52
C GLU A 99 -11.98 0.62 -11.25
N GLN A 100 -11.32 0.82 -10.10
CA GLN A 100 -11.95 0.83 -8.80
C GLN A 100 -11.55 2.09 -8.04
N GLU A 101 -12.42 2.53 -7.14
CA GLU A 101 -12.17 3.69 -6.27
C GLU A 101 -12.15 3.26 -4.81
N LYS A 102 -11.15 3.76 -4.05
CA LYS A 102 -11.04 3.59 -2.60
C LYS A 102 -10.55 4.87 -1.94
N GLU A 103 -11.03 5.10 -0.72
CA GLU A 103 -10.60 6.25 0.07
C GLU A 103 -9.29 5.96 0.81
N LEU A 104 -8.26 6.77 0.56
CA LEU A 104 -7.10 6.89 1.44
C LEU A 104 -7.50 7.72 2.65
N LYS A 105 -7.54 7.11 3.84
CA LYS A 105 -8.15 7.71 5.03
C LYS A 105 -7.14 8.27 6.03
N ASN A 106 -7.61 9.23 6.82
CA ASN A 106 -6.96 9.74 8.02
C ASN A 106 -5.57 10.34 7.76
N ILE A 107 -5.42 11.10 6.68
CA ILE A 107 -4.19 11.84 6.41
C ILE A 107 -4.20 13.13 7.24
N VAL A 108 -3.37 13.16 8.28
CA VAL A 108 -3.24 14.31 9.18
C VAL A 108 -2.22 15.29 8.62
N ILE A 109 -2.62 16.55 8.47
CA ILE A 109 -1.75 17.64 8.04
C ILE A 109 -1.14 18.30 9.28
N THR A 110 0.18 18.21 9.40
CA THR A 110 0.95 18.70 10.55
C THR A 110 1.91 19.82 10.20
N GLY A 111 2.08 20.12 8.91
CA GLY A 111 2.82 21.29 8.42
C GLY A 111 2.14 22.60 8.81
N ASP A 112 2.94 23.65 8.93
CA ASP A 112 2.50 25.03 9.10
C ASP A 112 2.37 25.75 7.75
N GLU A 113 1.95 27.03 7.77
CA GLU A 113 1.96 27.90 6.59
C GLU A 113 3.35 27.88 5.95
N ASN A 114 3.42 27.68 4.63
CA ASN A 114 4.62 27.42 3.80
C ASN A 114 5.16 25.97 3.81
N THR A 115 4.49 25.01 4.45
CA THR A 115 4.76 23.59 4.23
C THR A 115 4.08 23.12 2.93
N GLU A 116 4.80 22.37 2.10
CA GLU A 116 4.24 21.71 0.91
C GLU A 116 4.14 20.21 1.14
N TYR A 117 3.01 19.63 0.74
CA TYR A 117 2.83 18.18 0.70
C TYR A 117 2.92 17.71 -0.75
N VAL A 118 3.85 16.81 -1.04
CA VAL A 118 4.01 16.20 -2.36
C VAL A 118 3.58 14.75 -2.24
N PHE A 119 2.47 14.40 -2.88
CA PHE A 119 1.99 13.04 -2.96
C PHE A 119 2.53 12.38 -4.22
N HIS A 120 3.18 11.23 -4.04
CA HIS A 120 3.73 10.39 -5.10
C HIS A 120 2.86 9.13 -5.20
N PHE A 121 1.91 9.11 -6.12
CA PHE A 121 1.03 7.97 -6.33
C PHE A 121 1.67 7.00 -7.33
N TRP A 122 1.94 5.76 -6.91
CA TRP A 122 2.62 4.80 -7.78
C TRP A 122 1.77 4.43 -9.00
N ILE A 123 2.35 4.59 -10.19
CA ILE A 123 1.66 4.34 -11.47
C ILE A 123 2.27 3.19 -12.29
N GLY A 124 3.37 2.60 -11.79
CA GLY A 124 4.09 1.54 -12.49
C GLY A 124 5.60 1.59 -12.25
N GLU A 125 6.31 0.78 -13.02
CA GLU A 125 7.76 0.76 -13.08
C GLU A 125 8.18 0.77 -14.55
N GLU A 126 9.20 1.56 -14.88
CA GLU A 126 9.81 1.61 -16.21
C GLU A 126 11.33 1.51 -16.06
N ASN A 127 11.96 0.55 -16.75
CA ASN A 127 13.40 0.29 -16.66
C ASN A 127 13.92 0.10 -15.22
N ASP A 128 13.21 -0.67 -14.40
CA ASP A 128 13.49 -0.91 -12.98
C ASP A 128 13.40 0.37 -12.09
N GLU A 129 12.79 1.45 -12.60
CA GLU A 129 12.56 2.70 -11.86
C GLU A 129 11.06 2.94 -11.64
N ALA A 130 10.68 3.13 -10.37
CA ALA A 130 9.31 3.43 -9.99
C ALA A 130 8.85 4.78 -10.58
N GLN A 131 7.66 4.78 -11.16
CA GLN A 131 7.02 5.95 -11.75
C GLN A 131 5.86 6.41 -10.87
N TYR A 132 5.66 7.72 -10.80
CA TYR A 132 4.65 8.34 -9.93
C TYR A 132 3.80 9.38 -10.67
N LEU A 133 2.53 9.46 -10.27
CA LEU A 133 1.69 10.63 -10.46
C LEU A 133 1.92 11.55 -9.27
N ASP A 134 2.51 12.72 -9.52
CA ASP A 134 2.88 13.67 -8.49
C ASP A 134 1.82 14.78 -8.37
N ILE A 135 1.34 15.01 -7.14
CA ILE A 135 0.42 16.10 -6.81
C ILE A 135 0.98 16.88 -5.63
N THR A 136 1.20 18.17 -5.81
CA THR A 136 1.65 19.09 -4.77
C THR A 136 0.47 19.88 -4.23
N VAL A 137 0.29 19.87 -2.91
CA VAL A 137 -0.74 20.63 -2.21
C VAL A 137 -0.08 21.47 -1.11
N PRO A 138 -0.18 22.81 -1.17
CA PRO A 138 0.38 23.70 -0.14
C PRO A 138 -0.47 23.68 1.13
N VAL A 139 0.15 24.00 2.27
CA VAL A 139 -0.56 24.36 3.51
C VAL A 139 -0.80 25.87 3.52
N GLY A 140 -2.07 26.25 3.63
CA GLY A 140 -2.54 27.62 3.47
C GLY A 140 -2.96 27.95 2.04
N GLU A 141 -3.91 28.87 1.91
CA GLU A 141 -4.37 29.34 0.60
C GLU A 141 -3.22 30.05 -0.14
N PRO A 142 -2.89 29.64 -1.37
CA PRO A 142 -1.85 30.32 -2.14
C PRO A 142 -2.28 31.76 -2.41
N GLU A 143 -1.40 32.73 -2.16
CA GLU A 143 -1.71 34.12 -2.48
C GLU A 143 -2.02 34.25 -3.97
N ALA A 144 -3.22 34.74 -4.30
CA ALA A 144 -3.62 34.98 -5.68
C ALA A 144 -2.59 35.90 -6.33
N THR A 145 -1.86 35.37 -7.31
CA THR A 145 -0.92 36.16 -8.08
C THR A 145 -1.76 37.09 -8.95
N GLU A 146 -1.92 38.35 -8.53
CA GLU A 146 -2.48 39.40 -9.38
C GLU A 146 -1.51 39.56 -10.57
N GLU A 147 -1.88 39.03 -11.75
CA GLU A 147 -1.22 39.32 -13.03
C GLU A 147 -1.56 40.72 -13.56
#